data_AF-A0A7Y5VQ79-F1
#
_entry.id   AF-A0A7Y5VQ79-F1
#
_cell.length_a   1.000
_cell.length_b   1.000
_cell.length_c   1.000
_cell.angle_alpha   90.00
_cell.angle_beta   90.00
_cell.angle_gamma   90.00
#
_symmetry.space_group_name_H-M   'P 1'
#
loop_
_entity.id
_entity.type
_entity.pdbx_description
1 polymer ?
#
loop_
_entity_poly.entity_id
_entity_poly.type
_entity_poly.pdbx_seq_one_letter_code
_entity_poly.pdbx_strand_id
1 'polypeptide(L)'
;MNDGDESRPTREPDAASPSPTGNVADTADVQLIDDPAPQLTTDETHNAQQGIAVDPSHADEPAGDADDSAALSVLLAPLICLFRPERAARRFLAARTPHFWIGFLLGTFAISATLVGQVVRRQMIAYRWYPPATTLPTTMPISHSGRLAMSTAPEIWSRMSEDRSVHPMLLFAGGMAALVVALAAFVAWLFLPAVHQSGSVRRSFERAFRTVASGVGVLWALVFLLGGYVVFTDNYMDRVAASNQFGTAPELVAPLIVMLPAAVWLLLHWIGRACRAARGPEHTIVIPPMCEGCGYDLTHRPADGLCPECAMSVDTSLTPGRMRPGADWENDTDAVIGWSRTSHAALLHPARFYAALQVRTNPEAAARFARCHYVALGSAAGVWMTGLMIASNAMQGAGCFLPCMMMFLAPLCGWLVQRIVGAIAASWWVTRGTLPDVRWATKIMGYETAYLWTYGLYNAAFLSAMVLTNGKFFRAWTNPILERALLGMPLEMAAVVYPNALLSLLWLWRYRIAARAVRWSNF
;
A
#
# COMPACT_ATOMS: atom_id res chain seq x y z
N MET A 1 40.13 44.93 1.90
CA MET A 1 41.46 44.34 2.19
C MET A 1 41.34 42.86 1.85
N ASN A 2 42.11 42.45 0.84
CA ASN A 2 42.19 41.16 0.14
C ASN A 2 41.08 40.80 -0.86
N ASP A 3 41.25 41.37 -2.05
CA ASP A 3 40.94 40.76 -3.34
C ASP A 3 41.82 39.51 -3.56
N GLY A 4 41.20 38.44 -4.04
CA GLY A 4 41.86 37.19 -4.41
C GLY A 4 41.44 36.79 -5.81
N ASP A 5 42.24 37.24 -6.77
CA ASP A 5 42.14 37.04 -8.22
C ASP A 5 42.79 35.69 -8.59
N GLU A 6 41.99 34.69 -8.98
CA GLU A 6 42.49 33.42 -9.52
C GLU A 6 42.25 33.36 -11.04
N SER A 7 43.33 33.67 -11.76
CA SER A 7 43.46 33.59 -13.20
C SER A 7 43.62 32.13 -13.67
N ARG A 8 42.81 31.76 -14.66
CA ARG A 8 42.76 30.43 -15.29
C ARG A 8 43.53 30.49 -16.62
N PRO A 9 44.51 29.59 -16.90
CA PRO A 9 45.22 29.64 -18.16
C PRO A 9 44.43 28.91 -19.27
N THR A 10 44.23 29.62 -20.38
CA THR A 10 43.79 29.13 -21.68
C THR A 10 44.90 28.29 -22.32
N ARG A 11 44.57 27.08 -22.77
CA ARG A 11 45.46 26.18 -23.51
C ARG A 11 44.93 26.04 -24.93
N GLU A 12 45.66 26.59 -25.90
CA GLU A 12 45.52 26.34 -27.33
C GLU A 12 45.86 24.87 -27.65
N PRO A 13 45.18 24.24 -28.64
CA PRO A 13 45.68 23.03 -29.27
C PRO A 13 46.24 23.34 -30.67
N ASP A 14 47.55 23.15 -30.81
CA ASP A 14 48.22 23.08 -32.11
C ASP A 14 47.93 21.76 -32.83
N ALA A 15 47.80 21.88 -34.14
CA ALA A 15 47.59 20.83 -35.12
C ALA A 15 48.85 20.00 -35.38
N ALA A 16 48.68 18.69 -35.65
CA ALA A 16 49.49 17.94 -36.60
C ALA A 16 48.89 16.56 -36.89
N SER A 17 48.50 16.34 -38.16
CA SER A 17 48.41 15.01 -38.77
C SER A 17 49.82 14.55 -39.17
N PRO A 18 50.09 13.23 -39.25
CA PRO A 18 50.10 12.60 -40.58
C PRO A 18 49.64 11.13 -40.62
N SER A 19 49.00 10.75 -41.73
CA SER A 19 49.01 9.37 -42.27
C SER A 19 50.36 9.10 -42.94
N PRO A 20 50.85 7.84 -43.06
CA PRO A 20 50.45 7.04 -44.23
C PRO A 20 50.49 5.49 -44.08
N THR A 21 49.69 4.84 -44.92
CA THR A 21 49.88 3.56 -45.66
C THR A 21 50.64 2.37 -45.03
N GLY A 22 49.99 1.19 -45.05
CA GLY A 22 50.66 -0.11 -44.99
C GLY A 22 49.74 -1.25 -45.43
N ASN A 23 49.83 -1.63 -46.72
CA ASN A 23 49.33 -2.91 -47.26
C ASN A 23 50.26 -4.04 -46.82
N VAL A 24 49.73 -5.13 -46.27
CA VAL A 24 50.34 -6.47 -46.36
C VAL A 24 49.20 -7.50 -46.49
N ALA A 25 49.25 -8.25 -47.58
CA ALA A 25 48.48 -9.45 -47.81
C ALA A 25 49.05 -10.60 -46.97
N ASP A 26 48.20 -11.45 -46.41
CA ASP A 26 48.58 -12.85 -46.20
C ASP A 26 47.38 -13.77 -46.33
N THR A 27 47.57 -14.72 -47.22
CA THR A 27 46.77 -15.90 -47.53
C THR A 27 46.80 -16.90 -46.39
N ALA A 28 45.64 -17.38 -45.95
CA ALA A 28 45.54 -18.64 -45.23
C ALA A 28 44.26 -19.38 -45.63
N ASP A 29 44.48 -20.54 -46.24
CA ASP A 29 43.52 -21.59 -46.52
C ASP A 29 42.66 -21.92 -45.30
N VAL A 30 41.33 -21.85 -45.46
CA VAL A 30 40.39 -22.50 -44.55
C VAL A 30 39.63 -23.54 -45.36
N GLN A 31 39.88 -24.79 -44.98
CA GLN A 31 39.32 -26.01 -45.52
C GLN A 31 37.78 -25.97 -45.48
N LEU A 32 37.16 -26.30 -46.62
CA LEU A 32 35.77 -26.75 -46.67
C LEU A 32 35.65 -28.05 -45.84
N ILE A 33 34.89 -27.97 -44.75
CA ILE A 33 34.31 -29.13 -44.09
C ILE A 33 32.84 -29.15 -44.52
N ASP A 34 32.50 -30.16 -45.32
CA ASP A 34 31.13 -30.53 -45.65
C ASP A 34 30.47 -31.13 -44.39
N ASP A 35 29.73 -30.30 -43.65
CA ASP A 35 28.77 -30.79 -42.65
C ASP A 35 27.37 -30.91 -43.29
N PRO A 36 26.72 -32.09 -43.19
CA PRO A 36 25.38 -32.28 -43.72
C PRO A 36 24.36 -31.49 -42.89
N ALA A 37 23.52 -30.75 -43.61
CA ALA A 37 22.44 -29.93 -43.08
C ALA A 37 21.57 -30.68 -42.05
N PRO A 38 21.25 -30.07 -40.88
CA PRO A 38 20.18 -30.57 -40.04
C PRO A 38 18.87 -30.36 -40.77
N GLN A 39 18.17 -31.47 -41.05
CA GLN A 39 16.80 -31.46 -41.52
C GLN A 39 15.93 -30.72 -40.50
N LEU A 40 15.56 -29.48 -40.82
CA LEU A 40 14.49 -28.76 -40.15
C LEU A 40 13.19 -29.50 -40.45
N THR A 41 12.73 -30.27 -39.46
CA THR A 41 11.35 -30.76 -39.39
C THR A 41 10.43 -29.54 -39.30
N THR A 42 9.72 -29.31 -40.40
CA THR A 42 8.70 -28.29 -40.56
C THR A 42 7.40 -28.81 -39.94
N ASP A 43 7.22 -28.68 -38.63
CA ASP A 43 5.94 -29.08 -38.00
C ASP A 43 5.45 -28.22 -36.81
N GLU A 44 6.10 -27.10 -36.49
CA GLU A 44 5.67 -26.24 -35.36
C GLU A 44 5.25 -24.80 -35.76
N THR A 45 4.50 -24.65 -36.86
CA THR A 45 3.91 -23.34 -37.24
C THR A 45 2.38 -23.32 -37.36
N HIS A 46 1.67 -24.22 -36.67
CA HIS A 46 0.20 -24.28 -36.75
C HIS A 46 -0.61 -23.95 -35.48
N ASN A 47 0.01 -23.43 -34.41
CA ASN A 47 -0.73 -23.16 -33.16
C ASN A 47 -0.67 -21.73 -32.58
N ALA A 48 -0.19 -20.73 -33.33
CA ALA A 48 -0.13 -19.34 -32.85
C ALA A 48 -1.22 -18.39 -33.39
N GLN A 49 -2.18 -18.89 -34.18
CA GLN A 49 -3.21 -18.07 -34.83
C GLN A 49 -4.67 -18.46 -34.51
N GLN A 50 -4.92 -19.19 -33.44
CA GLN A 50 -6.26 -19.19 -32.83
C GLN A 50 -6.43 -17.93 -32.00
N GLY A 51 -6.54 -16.80 -32.70
CA GLY A 51 -7.19 -15.63 -32.15
C GLY A 51 -8.59 -16.05 -31.73
N ILE A 52 -8.85 -16.03 -30.43
CA ILE A 52 -10.19 -16.00 -29.89
C ILE A 52 -10.80 -14.73 -30.48
N ALA A 53 -11.50 -14.87 -31.60
CA ALA A 53 -12.39 -13.86 -32.13
C ALA A 53 -13.45 -13.66 -31.04
N VAL A 54 -13.21 -12.70 -30.15
CA VAL A 54 -14.23 -12.17 -29.26
C VAL A 54 -15.27 -11.59 -30.21
N ASP A 55 -16.38 -12.30 -30.37
CA ASP A 55 -17.49 -11.94 -31.23
C ASP A 55 -17.88 -10.48 -30.96
N PRO A 56 -17.63 -9.55 -31.90
CA PRO A 56 -17.99 -8.15 -31.73
C PRO A 56 -19.51 -7.93 -31.82
N SER A 57 -20.32 -8.98 -32.07
CA SER A 57 -21.77 -8.89 -32.23
C SER A 57 -22.54 -8.53 -30.95
N HIS A 58 -21.90 -8.48 -29.77
CA HIS A 58 -22.51 -8.05 -28.51
C HIS A 58 -22.22 -6.59 -28.11
N ALA A 59 -21.59 -5.78 -28.96
CA ALA A 59 -21.23 -4.40 -28.63
C ALA A 59 -22.31 -3.34 -28.91
N ASP A 60 -23.37 -3.67 -29.63
CA ASP A 60 -24.40 -2.71 -30.06
C ASP A 60 -25.75 -2.94 -29.36
N GLU A 61 -25.78 -2.86 -28.02
CA GLU A 61 -27.06 -2.65 -27.31
C GLU A 61 -27.50 -1.18 -27.47
N PRO A 62 -28.76 -0.91 -27.86
CA PRO A 62 -29.25 0.43 -28.16
C PRO A 62 -29.24 1.34 -26.93
N ALA A 63 -28.53 2.47 -27.05
CA ALA A 63 -28.25 3.46 -26.00
C ALA A 63 -29.45 4.33 -25.55
N GLY A 64 -30.70 3.93 -25.85
CA GLY A 64 -31.89 4.78 -25.73
C GLY A 64 -32.51 4.89 -24.33
N ASP A 65 -32.71 3.76 -23.63
CA ASP A 65 -33.39 3.70 -22.31
C ASP A 65 -32.46 3.33 -21.14
N ALA A 66 -31.15 3.32 -21.40
CA ALA A 66 -30.14 2.87 -20.43
C ALA A 66 -29.80 3.89 -19.34
N ASP A 67 -30.27 5.14 -19.43
CA ASP A 67 -29.75 6.24 -18.59
C ASP A 67 -30.26 6.19 -17.12
N ASP A 68 -31.55 5.91 -16.92
CA ASP A 68 -32.15 5.86 -15.57
C ASP A 68 -31.78 4.57 -14.82
N SER A 69 -31.73 3.45 -15.54
CA SER A 69 -31.27 2.17 -14.98
C SER A 69 -29.78 2.23 -14.58
N ALA A 70 -28.98 3.03 -15.30
CA ALA A 70 -27.57 3.25 -14.98
C ALA A 70 -27.39 3.96 -13.64
N ALA A 71 -28.19 4.99 -13.33
CA ALA A 71 -28.11 5.71 -12.06
C ALA A 71 -28.39 4.77 -10.87
N LEU A 72 -29.48 4.01 -10.91
CA LEU A 72 -29.81 3.04 -9.85
C LEU A 72 -28.76 1.94 -9.72
N SER A 73 -28.19 1.49 -10.84
CA SER A 73 -27.15 0.46 -10.84
C SER A 73 -25.87 0.91 -10.12
N VAL A 74 -25.52 2.20 -10.21
CA VAL A 74 -24.36 2.81 -9.52
C VAL A 74 -24.65 3.00 -8.04
N LEU A 75 -25.87 3.44 -7.70
CA LEU A 75 -26.32 3.58 -6.31
C LEU A 75 -26.24 2.25 -5.54
N LEU A 76 -26.70 1.17 -6.18
CA LEU A 76 -26.76 -0.16 -5.55
C LEU A 76 -25.48 -0.98 -5.74
N ALA A 77 -24.57 -0.58 -6.63
CA ALA A 77 -23.34 -1.32 -6.92
C ALA A 77 -22.50 -1.63 -5.66
N PRO A 78 -22.29 -0.72 -4.70
CA PRO A 78 -21.48 -1.02 -3.51
C PRO A 78 -22.09 -2.12 -2.62
N LEU A 79 -23.42 -2.29 -2.65
CA LEU A 79 -24.14 -3.33 -1.90
C LEU A 79 -24.21 -4.65 -2.69
N ILE A 80 -24.61 -4.60 -3.96
CA ILE A 80 -24.78 -5.79 -4.81
C ILE A 80 -23.43 -6.44 -5.14
N CYS A 81 -22.38 -5.63 -5.30
CA CYS A 81 -21.04 -6.10 -5.67
C CYS A 81 -20.09 -6.20 -4.47
N LEU A 82 -20.61 -6.37 -3.25
CA LEU A 82 -19.82 -6.46 -2.01
C LEU A 82 -18.67 -7.49 -2.13
N PHE A 83 -18.93 -8.63 -2.78
CA PHE A 83 -17.93 -9.69 -3.00
C PHE A 83 -17.31 -9.69 -4.40
N ARG A 84 -17.64 -8.70 -5.24
CA ARG A 84 -17.19 -8.60 -6.64
C ARG A 84 -16.54 -7.23 -6.90
N PRO A 85 -15.36 -6.96 -6.29
CA PRO A 85 -14.67 -5.66 -6.40
C PRO A 85 -14.44 -5.20 -7.84
N GLU A 86 -14.12 -6.13 -8.76
CA GLU A 86 -13.86 -5.76 -10.15
C GLU A 86 -15.12 -5.26 -10.87
N ARG A 87 -16.31 -5.75 -10.48
CA ARG A 87 -17.59 -5.31 -11.06
C ARG A 87 -18.03 -3.97 -10.48
N ALA A 88 -17.84 -3.78 -9.17
CA ALA A 88 -18.11 -2.50 -8.51
C ALA A 88 -17.27 -1.37 -9.13
N ALA A 89 -15.95 -1.61 -9.29
CA ALA A 89 -15.04 -0.67 -9.92
C ALA A 89 -15.47 -0.33 -11.35
N ARG A 90 -15.75 -1.35 -12.19
CA ARG A 90 -16.17 -1.14 -13.58
C ARG A 90 -17.45 -0.30 -13.69
N ARG A 91 -18.44 -0.50 -12.82
CA ARG A 91 -19.67 0.32 -12.78
C ARG A 91 -19.39 1.77 -12.40
N PHE A 92 -18.56 2.00 -11.38
CA PHE A 92 -18.17 3.35 -10.95
C PHE A 92 -17.33 4.09 -12.01
N LEU A 93 -16.50 3.36 -12.75
CA LEU A 93 -15.72 3.91 -13.85
C LEU A 93 -16.57 4.24 -15.08
N ALA A 94 -17.58 3.41 -15.39
CA ALA A 94 -18.51 3.65 -16.49
C ALA A 94 -19.56 4.73 -16.17
N ALA A 95 -19.80 5.02 -14.88
CA ALA A 95 -20.77 6.02 -14.46
C ALA A 95 -20.43 7.43 -14.98
N ARG A 96 -21.45 8.16 -15.43
CA ARG A 96 -21.33 9.61 -15.65
C ARG A 96 -20.96 10.30 -14.33
N THR A 97 -20.16 11.35 -14.42
CA THR A 97 -19.66 12.12 -13.26
C THR A 97 -20.75 12.50 -12.24
N PRO A 98 -21.95 13.00 -12.61
CA PRO A 98 -22.99 13.29 -11.62
C PRO A 98 -23.50 12.03 -10.89
N HIS A 99 -23.76 10.94 -11.61
CA HIS A 99 -24.23 9.68 -11.02
C HIS A 99 -23.20 9.08 -10.05
N PHE A 100 -21.92 9.18 -10.40
CA PHE A 100 -20.81 8.80 -9.51
C PHE A 100 -20.86 9.58 -8.18
N TRP A 101 -20.94 10.92 -8.25
CA TRP A 101 -20.93 11.75 -7.04
C TRP A 101 -22.16 11.52 -6.18
N ILE A 102 -23.35 11.38 -6.78
CA ILE A 102 -24.58 11.08 -6.04
C ILE A 102 -24.43 9.76 -5.29
N GLY A 103 -23.99 8.68 -5.95
CA GLY A 103 -23.80 7.38 -5.30
C GLY A 103 -22.73 7.39 -4.21
N PHE A 104 -21.60 8.06 -4.45
CA PHE A 104 -20.53 8.18 -3.47
C PHE A 104 -20.94 8.99 -2.23
N LEU A 105 -21.62 10.13 -2.42
CA LEU A 105 -22.09 10.98 -1.32
C LEU A 105 -23.19 10.29 -0.51
N LEU A 106 -24.14 9.61 -1.15
CA LEU A 106 -25.16 8.82 -0.45
C LEU A 106 -24.56 7.69 0.37
N GLY A 107 -23.58 6.97 -0.17
CA GLY A 107 -22.87 5.93 0.59
C GLY A 107 -22.09 6.51 1.78
N THR A 108 -21.46 7.67 1.60
CA THR A 108 -20.76 8.38 2.69
C THR A 108 -21.74 8.84 3.77
N PHE A 109 -22.88 9.39 3.38
CA PHE A 109 -23.95 9.77 4.31
C PHE A 109 -24.48 8.55 5.07
N ALA A 110 -24.66 7.40 4.42
CA ALA A 110 -25.08 6.17 5.07
C ALA A 110 -24.07 5.69 6.14
N ILE A 111 -22.76 5.84 5.90
CA ILE A 111 -21.72 5.57 6.92
C ILE A 111 -21.87 6.51 8.10
N SER A 112 -21.97 7.82 7.87
CA SER A 112 -22.14 8.80 8.95
C SER A 112 -23.42 8.56 9.75
N ALA A 113 -24.54 8.32 9.08
CA ALA A 113 -25.82 8.00 9.72
C ALA A 113 -25.75 6.70 10.54
N THR A 114 -25.01 5.70 10.05
CA THR A 114 -24.78 4.46 10.80
C THR A 114 -23.98 4.72 12.07
N LEU A 115 -22.89 5.49 12.00
CA LEU A 115 -22.09 5.85 13.18
C LEU A 115 -22.92 6.63 14.21
N VAL A 116 -23.69 7.63 13.79
CA VAL A 116 -24.62 8.37 14.66
C VAL A 116 -25.66 7.41 15.28
N GLY A 117 -26.23 6.51 14.47
CA GLY A 117 -27.15 5.48 14.93
C GLY A 117 -26.54 4.57 16.00
N GLN A 118 -25.27 4.17 15.85
CA GLN A 118 -24.56 3.39 16.88
C GLN A 118 -24.34 4.19 18.16
N VAL A 119 -24.03 5.49 18.08
CA VAL A 119 -23.92 6.37 19.24
C VAL A 119 -25.28 6.52 19.95
N VAL A 120 -26.36 6.76 19.21
CA VAL A 120 -27.72 6.84 19.78
C VAL A 120 -28.12 5.51 20.40
N ARG A 121 -27.84 4.39 19.75
CA ARG A 121 -28.11 3.04 20.26
C ARG A 121 -27.38 2.76 21.57
N ARG A 122 -26.13 3.20 21.70
CA ARG A 122 -25.39 3.13 22.96
C ARG A 122 -26.13 3.89 24.07
N GLN A 123 -26.61 5.09 23.76
CA GLN A 123 -27.35 5.93 24.73
C GLN A 123 -28.75 5.39 25.08
N MET A 124 -29.32 4.48 24.28
CA MET A 124 -30.61 3.84 24.59
C MET A 124 -30.56 2.99 25.86
N ILE A 125 -29.39 2.44 26.17
CA ILE A 125 -29.15 1.64 27.36
C ILE A 125 -28.39 2.52 28.35
N ALA A 126 -29.08 3.51 28.91
CA ALA A 126 -28.50 4.37 29.93
C ALA A 126 -28.70 3.73 31.31
N TYR A 127 -27.61 3.57 32.05
CA TYR A 127 -27.69 3.17 33.44
C TYR A 127 -28.31 4.32 34.25
N ARG A 128 -29.56 4.15 34.69
CA ARG A 128 -30.17 5.10 35.62
C ARG A 128 -30.02 4.56 37.02
N TRP A 129 -29.17 5.25 37.78
CA TRP A 129 -29.15 5.12 39.22
C TRP A 129 -30.44 5.72 39.77
N TYR A 130 -31.39 4.86 40.10
CA TYR A 130 -32.55 5.30 40.84
C TYR A 130 -32.14 5.46 42.30
N PRO A 131 -32.38 6.64 42.93
CA PRO A 131 -32.28 6.72 44.37
C PRO A 131 -33.21 5.64 44.96
N PRO A 132 -32.81 4.99 46.06
CA PRO A 132 -33.62 3.95 46.69
C PRO A 132 -35.03 4.52 46.91
N ALA A 133 -36.03 3.82 46.38
CA ALA A 133 -37.42 4.16 46.66
C ALA A 133 -37.63 3.88 48.15
N THR A 134 -37.83 4.95 48.93
CA THR A 134 -38.23 5.03 50.35
C THR A 134 -37.15 5.39 51.38
N THR A 135 -37.48 6.47 52.09
CA THR A 135 -37.03 6.94 53.40
C THR A 135 -37.38 5.92 54.49
N LEU A 136 -36.80 4.72 54.45
CA LEU A 136 -36.90 3.79 55.57
C LEU A 136 -35.94 4.23 56.71
N PRO A 137 -36.35 4.13 57.99
CA PRO A 137 -35.52 4.57 59.11
C PRO A 137 -34.20 3.77 59.26
N THR A 138 -33.11 4.37 58.78
CA THR A 138 -31.76 4.50 59.37
C THR A 138 -30.96 3.33 59.96
N THR A 139 -31.13 2.04 59.62
CA THR A 139 -30.12 1.02 60.03
C THR A 139 -29.68 -0.03 59.01
N MET A 140 -30.29 -0.15 57.82
CA MET A 140 -29.82 -1.11 56.81
C MET A 140 -28.96 -0.44 55.72
N PRO A 141 -27.87 -1.10 55.26
CA PRO A 141 -27.07 -0.59 54.15
C PRO A 141 -27.96 -0.45 52.91
N ILE A 142 -28.04 0.77 52.39
CA ILE A 142 -28.80 1.09 51.18
C ILE A 142 -28.11 0.38 50.01
N SER A 143 -28.63 -0.78 49.60
CA SER A 143 -28.23 -1.39 48.35
C SER A 143 -28.85 -0.58 47.21
N HIS A 144 -28.05 0.25 46.54
CA HIS A 144 -28.47 0.87 45.28
C HIS A 144 -28.69 -0.24 44.24
N SER A 145 -29.94 -0.61 43.98
CA SER A 145 -30.25 -1.46 42.83
C SER A 145 -30.27 -0.58 41.58
N GLY A 146 -29.19 -0.58 40.81
CA GLY A 146 -29.24 0.05 39.50
C GLY A 146 -30.21 -0.71 38.60
N ARG A 147 -31.13 0.01 37.95
CA ARG A 147 -32.04 -0.55 36.96
C ARG A 147 -31.66 -0.01 35.59
N LEU A 148 -31.55 -0.90 34.62
CA LEU A 148 -31.41 -0.52 33.22
C LEU A 148 -32.75 0.04 32.74
N ALA A 149 -32.76 1.33 32.38
CA ALA A 149 -33.90 1.97 31.76
C ALA A 149 -33.63 2.07 30.25
N MET A 150 -34.52 1.49 29.45
CA MET A 150 -34.46 1.68 28.00
C MET A 150 -35.14 3.01 27.65
N SER A 151 -34.41 3.94 27.02
CA SER A 151 -34.99 5.15 26.44
C SER A 151 -35.27 4.93 24.96
N THR A 152 -36.37 5.49 24.44
CA THR A 152 -36.65 5.44 23.00
C THR A 152 -35.73 6.38 22.21
N ALA A 153 -35.50 6.12 20.92
CA ALA A 153 -34.68 7.00 20.08
C ALA A 153 -35.18 8.46 20.06
N PRO A 154 -36.49 8.73 19.93
CA PRO A 154 -37.01 10.09 19.97
C PRO A 154 -36.76 10.80 21.31
N GLU A 155 -36.87 10.10 22.45
CA GLU A 155 -36.55 10.69 23.76
C GLU A 155 -35.08 11.06 23.91
N ILE A 156 -34.18 10.24 23.37
CA ILE A 156 -32.74 10.54 23.40
C ILE A 156 -32.46 11.74 22.51
N TRP A 157 -33.07 11.77 21.32
CA TRP A 157 -32.94 12.88 20.40
C TRP A 157 -33.50 14.19 21.00
N SER A 158 -34.66 14.14 21.67
CA SER A 158 -35.24 15.32 22.32
C SER A 158 -34.34 15.82 23.45
N ARG A 159 -33.84 14.93 24.32
CA ARG A 159 -32.86 15.29 25.38
C ARG A 159 -31.60 15.89 24.78
N MET A 160 -31.06 15.27 23.72
CA MET A 160 -29.90 15.82 23.03
C MET A 160 -30.18 17.21 22.44
N SER A 161 -31.40 17.44 21.95
CA SER A 161 -31.80 18.74 21.40
C SER A 161 -31.94 19.81 22.48
N GLU A 162 -32.51 19.44 23.63
CA GLU A 162 -32.64 20.29 24.82
C GLU A 162 -31.27 20.69 25.37
N ASP A 163 -30.34 19.73 25.44
CA ASP A 163 -28.95 19.94 25.87
C ASP A 163 -28.08 20.68 24.83
N ARG A 164 -28.66 21.11 23.69
CA ARG A 164 -27.95 21.69 22.53
C ARG A 164 -26.85 20.78 21.96
N SER A 165 -26.87 19.48 22.25
CA SER A 165 -25.90 18.48 21.79
C SER A 165 -26.20 17.93 20.39
N VAL A 166 -27.36 18.26 19.79
CA VAL A 166 -27.68 17.92 18.39
C VAL A 166 -26.73 18.61 17.39
N HIS A 167 -26.33 19.86 17.66
CA HIS A 167 -25.37 20.56 16.79
C HIS A 167 -24.01 19.82 16.73
N PRO A 168 -23.40 19.39 17.85
CA PRO A 168 -22.26 18.48 17.87
C PRO A 168 -22.44 17.20 17.04
N MET A 169 -23.63 16.59 17.02
CA MET A 169 -23.85 15.36 16.23
C MET A 169 -23.88 15.62 14.72
N LEU A 170 -24.51 16.71 14.28
CA LEU A 170 -24.49 17.10 12.87
C LEU A 170 -23.08 17.50 12.42
N LEU A 171 -22.36 18.24 13.26
CA LEU A 171 -20.94 18.56 13.04
C LEU A 171 -20.07 17.30 12.99
N PHE A 172 -20.32 16.34 13.88
CA PHE A 172 -19.64 15.05 13.88
C PHE A 172 -19.94 14.26 12.60
N ALA A 173 -21.20 14.16 12.19
CA ALA A 173 -21.60 13.46 10.97
C ALA A 173 -20.98 14.09 9.70
N GLY A 174 -20.99 15.43 9.63
CA GLY A 174 -20.33 16.20 8.57
C GLY A 174 -18.81 16.02 8.57
N GLY A 175 -18.19 16.07 9.76
CA GLY A 175 -16.75 15.81 9.94
C GLY A 175 -16.35 14.39 9.52
N MET A 176 -17.14 13.38 9.88
CA MET A 176 -16.94 12.00 9.46
C MET A 176 -17.10 11.83 7.94
N ALA A 177 -18.08 12.48 7.33
CA ALA A 177 -18.25 12.46 5.88
C ALA A 177 -17.03 13.08 5.18
N ALA A 178 -16.57 14.24 5.64
CA ALA A 178 -15.36 14.89 5.12
C ALA A 178 -14.12 14.00 5.29
N LEU A 179 -13.99 13.31 6.43
CA LEU A 179 -12.91 12.37 6.70
C LEU A 179 -12.93 11.18 5.73
N VAL A 180 -14.10 10.61 5.43
CA VAL A 180 -14.24 9.52 4.45
C VAL A 180 -13.81 9.96 3.05
N VAL A 181 -14.19 11.19 2.63
CA VAL A 181 -13.76 11.75 1.34
C VAL A 181 -12.24 11.95 1.31
N ALA A 182 -11.67 12.55 2.35
CA ALA A 182 -10.23 12.76 2.47
C ALA A 182 -9.46 11.43 2.46
N LEU A 183 -9.96 10.42 3.19
CA LEU A 183 -9.37 9.09 3.23
C LEU A 183 -9.46 8.40 1.86
N ALA A 184 -10.59 8.52 1.16
CA ALA A 184 -10.74 7.97 -0.19
C ALA A 184 -9.75 8.61 -1.17
N ALA A 185 -9.56 9.93 -1.10
CA ALA A 185 -8.57 10.65 -1.91
C ALA A 185 -7.14 10.23 -1.57
N PHE A 186 -6.82 10.09 -0.28
CA PHE A 186 -5.52 9.63 0.19
C PHE A 186 -5.23 8.20 -0.27
N VAL A 187 -6.17 7.27 -0.09
CA VAL A 187 -6.03 5.87 -0.56
C VAL A 187 -5.92 5.81 -2.08
N ALA A 188 -6.67 6.63 -2.83
CA ALA A 188 -6.53 6.74 -4.28
C ALA A 188 -5.11 7.17 -4.69
N TRP A 189 -4.51 8.10 -3.97
CA TRP A 189 -3.11 8.49 -4.17
C TRP A 189 -2.14 7.33 -3.85
N LEU A 190 -2.36 6.57 -2.77
CA LEU A 190 -1.55 5.38 -2.44
C LEU A 190 -1.60 4.30 -3.53
N PHE A 191 -2.75 4.14 -4.20
CA PHE A 191 -2.93 3.19 -5.30
C PHE A 191 -2.65 3.77 -6.68
N LEU A 192 -2.30 5.05 -6.80
CA LEU A 192 -2.01 5.71 -8.07
C LEU A 192 -0.94 4.96 -8.90
N PRO A 193 0.18 4.48 -8.32
CA PRO A 193 1.19 3.75 -9.11
C PRO A 193 0.63 2.47 -9.73
N ALA A 194 -0.34 1.83 -9.06
CA ALA A 194 -0.96 0.61 -9.54
C ALA A 194 -2.04 0.87 -10.61
N VAL A 195 -2.60 2.08 -10.71
CA VAL A 195 -3.67 2.42 -11.66
C VAL A 195 -3.14 3.19 -12.87
N HIS A 196 -2.10 4.00 -12.66
CA HIS A 196 -1.50 4.82 -13.71
C HIS A 196 -0.64 3.96 -14.65
N GLN A 197 -0.97 3.97 -15.95
CA GLN A 197 -0.19 3.32 -17.01
C GLN A 197 0.55 4.37 -17.85
N SER A 198 -0.21 5.32 -18.42
CA SER A 198 0.32 6.39 -19.27
C SER A 198 -0.62 7.61 -19.27
N GLY A 199 -0.16 8.70 -19.89
CA GLY A 199 -0.96 9.89 -20.12
C GLY A 199 -1.15 10.79 -18.90
N SER A 200 -2.30 11.44 -18.80
CA SER A 200 -2.57 12.44 -17.77
C SER A 200 -2.69 11.82 -16.37
N VAL A 201 -1.87 12.30 -15.44
CA VAL A 201 -1.92 11.97 -14.00
C VAL A 201 -3.30 12.25 -13.42
N ARG A 202 -3.92 13.36 -13.82
CA ARG A 202 -5.26 13.76 -13.38
C ARG A 202 -6.31 12.69 -13.71
N ARG A 203 -6.32 12.18 -14.94
CA ARG A 203 -7.25 11.12 -15.37
C ARG A 203 -6.99 9.81 -14.62
N SER A 204 -5.72 9.50 -14.35
CA SER A 204 -5.33 8.30 -13.60
C SER A 204 -5.73 8.39 -12.13
N PHE A 205 -5.59 9.57 -11.52
CA PHE A 205 -6.06 9.83 -10.16
C PHE A 205 -7.59 9.78 -10.08
N GLU A 206 -8.31 10.39 -11.03
CA GLU A 206 -9.77 10.28 -11.09
C GLU A 206 -10.22 8.82 -11.19
N ARG A 207 -9.56 8.02 -12.03
CA ARG A 207 -9.82 6.58 -12.16
C ARG A 207 -9.55 5.85 -10.84
N ALA A 208 -8.43 6.12 -10.18
CA ALA A 208 -8.10 5.54 -8.88
C ALA A 208 -9.13 5.95 -7.81
N PHE A 209 -9.52 7.22 -7.78
CA PHE A 209 -10.50 7.75 -6.83
C PHE A 209 -11.87 7.10 -7.00
N ARG A 210 -12.41 7.06 -8.23
CA ARG A 210 -13.69 6.37 -8.52
C ARG A 210 -13.64 4.90 -8.13
N THR A 211 -12.49 4.25 -8.33
CA THR A 211 -12.27 2.86 -7.95
C THR A 211 -12.26 2.66 -6.44
N VAL A 212 -11.56 3.51 -5.69
CA VAL A 212 -11.55 3.48 -4.22
C VAL A 212 -12.93 3.80 -3.65
N ALA A 213 -13.61 4.80 -4.21
CA ALA A 213 -14.96 5.20 -3.85
C ALA A 213 -15.98 4.06 -4.02
N SER A 214 -15.77 3.14 -4.97
CA SER A 214 -16.61 1.95 -5.11
C SER A 214 -16.58 1.02 -3.88
N GLY A 215 -15.54 1.15 -3.03
CA GLY A 215 -15.39 0.42 -1.77
C GLY A 215 -16.21 0.96 -0.60
N VAL A 216 -16.95 2.07 -0.78
CA VAL A 216 -17.80 2.66 0.28
C VAL A 216 -18.84 1.68 0.83
N GLY A 217 -19.38 0.78 0.00
CA GLY A 217 -20.32 -0.24 0.45
C GLY A 217 -19.69 -1.27 1.39
N VAL A 218 -18.47 -1.72 1.10
CA VAL A 218 -17.70 -2.61 1.99
C VAL A 218 -17.35 -1.90 3.28
N LEU A 219 -16.89 -0.65 3.20
CA LEU A 219 -16.61 0.16 4.37
C LEU A 219 -17.86 0.33 5.24
N TRP A 220 -19.02 0.62 4.64
CA TRP A 220 -20.29 0.71 5.35
C TRP A 220 -20.67 -0.60 6.06
N ALA A 221 -20.59 -1.75 5.36
CA ALA A 221 -20.86 -3.05 5.96
C ALA A 221 -19.92 -3.35 7.14
N LEU A 222 -18.63 -3.04 7.00
CA LEU A 222 -17.64 -3.19 8.07
C LEU A 222 -17.93 -2.29 9.27
N VAL A 223 -18.26 -1.01 9.04
CA VAL A 223 -18.63 -0.05 10.10
C VAL A 223 -19.91 -0.49 10.79
N PHE A 224 -20.90 -0.98 10.05
CA PHE A 224 -22.16 -1.46 10.61
C PHE A 224 -21.93 -2.69 11.51
N LEU A 225 -21.20 -3.70 11.02
CA LEU A 225 -20.92 -4.92 11.77
C LEU A 225 -20.02 -4.67 12.97
N LEU A 226 -18.90 -3.97 12.77
CA LEU A 226 -17.93 -3.70 13.83
C LEU A 226 -18.51 -2.72 14.87
N GLY A 227 -19.17 -1.65 14.43
CA GLY A 227 -19.83 -0.70 15.32
C GLY A 227 -20.97 -1.35 16.10
N GLY A 228 -21.77 -2.21 15.44
CA GLY A 228 -22.80 -3.00 16.09
C GLY A 228 -22.24 -3.95 17.15
N TYR A 229 -21.12 -4.59 16.86
CA TYR A 229 -20.39 -5.43 17.80
C TYR A 229 -19.87 -4.61 19.00
N VAL A 230 -19.21 -3.47 18.77
CA VAL A 230 -18.74 -2.57 19.85
C VAL A 230 -19.89 -2.19 20.77
N VAL A 231 -20.99 -1.67 20.21
CA VAL A 231 -22.15 -1.23 20.99
C VAL A 231 -22.80 -2.42 21.73
N PHE A 232 -22.85 -3.59 21.11
CA PHE A 232 -23.34 -4.80 21.78
C PHE A 232 -22.45 -5.17 22.98
N THR A 233 -21.13 -5.19 22.79
CA THR A 233 -20.18 -5.52 23.87
C THR A 233 -20.22 -4.52 25.01
N ASP A 234 -20.29 -3.21 24.72
CA ASP A 234 -20.37 -2.15 25.73
C ASP A 234 -21.66 -2.28 26.56
N ASN A 235 -22.80 -2.49 25.89
CA ASN A 235 -24.08 -2.71 26.58
C ASN A 235 -24.12 -4.01 27.39
N TYR A 236 -23.47 -5.06 26.90
CA TYR A 236 -23.33 -6.32 27.63
C TYR A 236 -22.44 -6.13 28.87
N MET A 237 -21.37 -5.34 28.73
CA MET A 237 -20.47 -4.98 29.82
C MET A 237 -21.17 -4.22 30.93
N ASP A 238 -21.99 -3.24 30.59
CA ASP A 238 -22.78 -2.51 31.57
C ASP A 238 -23.77 -3.42 32.32
N ARG A 239 -24.36 -4.41 31.63
CA ARG A 239 -25.23 -5.42 32.25
C ARG A 239 -24.49 -6.33 33.22
N VAL A 240 -23.30 -6.79 32.84
CA VAL A 240 -22.47 -7.65 33.70
C VAL A 240 -21.96 -6.85 34.90
N ALA A 241 -21.48 -5.63 34.71
CA ALA A 241 -21.04 -4.76 35.79
C ALA A 241 -22.17 -4.48 36.79
N ALA A 242 -23.40 -4.25 36.30
CA ALA A 242 -24.58 -4.08 37.14
C ALA A 242 -24.92 -5.32 38.00
N SER A 243 -24.53 -6.51 37.55
CA SER A 243 -24.81 -7.76 38.25
C SER A 243 -23.87 -8.06 39.43
N ASN A 244 -22.83 -7.24 39.66
CA ASN A 244 -21.84 -7.37 40.75
C ASN A 244 -21.16 -8.76 40.88
N GLN A 245 -21.33 -9.67 39.92
CA GLN A 245 -20.96 -11.09 40.10
C GLN A 245 -19.69 -11.55 39.40
N PHE A 246 -19.03 -10.74 38.55
CA PHE A 246 -17.81 -11.20 37.87
C PHE A 246 -16.71 -10.14 37.78
N GLY A 247 -15.47 -10.64 37.85
CA GLY A 247 -14.23 -9.88 37.72
C GLY A 247 -14.14 -9.10 36.41
N THR A 248 -13.13 -8.24 36.33
CA THR A 248 -12.85 -7.37 35.19
C THR A 248 -13.04 -8.15 33.87
N ALA A 249 -13.59 -7.50 32.85
CA ALA A 249 -13.90 -8.12 31.56
C ALA A 249 -12.93 -7.74 30.41
N PRO A 250 -11.62 -8.03 30.53
CA PRO A 250 -10.71 -7.92 29.41
C PRO A 250 -11.12 -8.77 28.20
N GLU A 251 -11.84 -9.88 28.40
CA GLU A 251 -12.18 -10.85 27.35
C GLU A 251 -12.97 -10.27 26.17
N LEU A 252 -13.76 -9.20 26.38
CA LEU A 252 -14.59 -8.60 25.32
C LEU A 252 -13.86 -7.56 24.47
N VAL A 253 -12.71 -7.04 24.93
CA VAL A 253 -11.86 -6.12 24.17
C VAL A 253 -11.01 -6.88 23.16
N ALA A 254 -10.65 -8.14 23.44
CA ALA A 254 -9.82 -8.97 22.55
C ALA A 254 -10.39 -9.12 21.13
N PRO A 255 -11.69 -9.39 20.91
CA PRO A 255 -12.26 -9.46 19.58
C PRO A 255 -12.13 -8.15 18.79
N LEU A 256 -12.29 -6.97 19.41
CA LEU A 256 -12.13 -5.69 18.72
C LEU A 256 -10.72 -5.48 18.20
N ILE A 257 -9.73 -5.91 18.99
CA ILE A 257 -8.31 -5.85 18.64
C ILE A 257 -8.01 -6.68 17.39
N VAL A 258 -8.69 -7.82 17.20
CA VAL A 258 -8.51 -8.69 16.03
C VAL A 258 -9.37 -8.21 14.85
N MET A 259 -10.63 -7.87 15.11
CA MET A 259 -11.62 -7.53 14.08
C MET A 259 -11.30 -6.23 13.35
N LEU A 260 -10.81 -5.20 14.06
CA LEU A 260 -10.54 -3.90 13.42
C LEU A 260 -9.41 -4.00 12.37
N PRO A 261 -8.21 -4.53 12.67
CA PRO A 261 -7.17 -4.72 11.67
C PRO A 261 -7.59 -5.69 10.57
N ALA A 262 -8.31 -6.77 10.90
CA ALA A 262 -8.83 -7.71 9.90
C ALA A 262 -9.80 -7.01 8.93
N ALA A 263 -10.68 -6.15 9.44
CA ALA A 263 -11.59 -5.34 8.62
C ALA A 263 -10.82 -4.38 7.71
N VAL A 264 -9.77 -3.72 8.22
CA VAL A 264 -8.92 -2.85 7.40
C VAL A 264 -8.20 -3.66 6.31
N TRP A 265 -7.63 -4.82 6.65
CA TRP A 265 -6.99 -5.70 5.67
C TRP A 265 -7.96 -6.20 4.60
N LEU A 266 -9.18 -6.58 4.98
CA LEU A 266 -10.22 -6.98 4.05
C LEU A 266 -10.57 -5.83 3.10
N LEU A 267 -10.75 -4.62 3.62
CA LEU A 267 -11.02 -3.43 2.81
C LEU A 267 -9.86 -3.13 1.84
N LEU A 268 -8.62 -3.17 2.31
CA LEU A 268 -7.44 -2.93 1.47
C LEU A 268 -7.27 -4.01 0.40
N HIS A 269 -7.53 -5.27 0.73
CA HIS A 269 -7.52 -6.37 -0.22
C HIS A 269 -8.59 -6.17 -1.30
N TRP A 270 -9.81 -5.78 -0.87
CA TRP A 270 -10.92 -5.48 -1.77
C TRP A 270 -10.58 -4.33 -2.71
N ILE A 271 -10.08 -3.22 -2.19
CA ILE A 271 -9.65 -2.05 -2.97
C ILE A 271 -8.52 -2.44 -3.92
N GLY A 272 -7.55 -3.24 -3.48
CA GLY A 272 -6.48 -3.74 -4.32
C GLY A 272 -6.97 -4.56 -5.51
N ARG A 273 -8.03 -5.36 -5.35
CA ARG A 273 -8.69 -6.07 -6.46
C ARG A 273 -9.42 -5.10 -7.40
N ALA A 274 -10.15 -4.14 -6.84
CA ALA A 274 -10.84 -3.10 -7.60
C ALA A 274 -9.85 -2.30 -8.47
N CYS A 275 -8.72 -1.86 -7.90
CA CYS A 275 -7.67 -1.12 -8.59
C CYS A 275 -7.01 -1.94 -9.72
N ARG A 276 -6.87 -3.27 -9.58
CA ARG A 276 -6.37 -4.12 -10.67
C ARG A 276 -7.32 -4.12 -11.87
N ALA A 277 -8.62 -4.19 -11.62
CA ALA A 277 -9.63 -4.10 -12.68
C ALA A 277 -9.66 -2.71 -13.35
N ALA A 278 -9.30 -1.67 -12.61
CA ALA A 278 -9.25 -0.29 -13.11
C ALA A 278 -8.04 0.03 -14.00
N ARG A 279 -7.05 -0.87 -14.07
CA ARG A 279 -5.87 -0.66 -14.94
C ARG A 279 -6.27 -0.46 -16.41
N GLY A 280 -7.37 -1.10 -16.85
CA GLY A 280 -7.77 -1.12 -18.25
C GLY A 280 -6.92 -2.11 -19.05
N PRO A 281 -7.25 -2.32 -20.34
CA PRO A 281 -6.42 -3.14 -21.23
C PRO A 281 -5.00 -2.60 -21.24
N GLU A 282 -4.04 -3.51 -21.23
CA GLU A 282 -2.63 -3.16 -21.24
C GLU A 282 -2.27 -2.53 -22.58
N HIS A 283 -2.12 -1.20 -22.59
CA HIS A 283 -1.56 -0.54 -23.75
C HIS A 283 -0.05 -0.80 -23.77
N THR A 284 0.37 -1.67 -24.68
CA THR A 284 1.79 -1.88 -24.96
C THR A 284 2.37 -0.59 -25.53
N ILE A 285 2.98 0.20 -24.67
CA ILE A 285 3.79 1.34 -25.10
C ILE A 285 4.98 0.74 -25.87
N VAL A 286 5.00 0.96 -27.18
CA VAL A 286 6.17 0.63 -28.01
C VAL A 286 7.23 1.66 -27.69
N ILE A 287 8.15 1.31 -26.78
CA ILE A 287 9.31 2.13 -26.47
C ILE A 287 10.39 1.77 -27.49
N PRO A 288 11.02 2.74 -28.16
CA PRO A 288 12.11 2.44 -29.08
C PRO A 288 13.22 1.65 -28.36
N PRO A 289 13.93 0.76 -29.07
CA PRO A 289 15.11 0.11 -28.51
C PRO A 289 16.12 1.18 -28.07
N MET A 290 16.60 1.12 -26.84
CA MET A 290 17.61 2.03 -26.31
C MET A 290 18.92 1.27 -26.06
N CYS A 291 20.02 1.95 -25.82
CA CYS A 291 21.23 1.29 -25.32
C CYS A 291 21.10 1.10 -23.82
N GLU A 292 21.32 -0.11 -23.30
CA GLU A 292 21.20 -0.36 -21.85
C GLU A 292 22.31 0.33 -21.02
N GLY A 293 23.42 0.69 -21.67
CA GLY A 293 24.52 1.41 -21.04
C GLY A 293 24.26 2.91 -20.84
N CYS A 294 23.82 3.60 -21.90
CA CYS A 294 23.71 5.07 -21.90
C CYS A 294 22.31 5.62 -22.22
N GLY A 295 21.37 4.79 -22.67
CA GLY A 295 20.02 5.19 -23.05
C GLY A 295 19.86 5.74 -24.47
N TYR A 296 20.90 5.70 -25.32
CA TYR A 296 20.82 6.17 -26.72
C TYR A 296 19.81 5.36 -27.53
N ASP A 297 19.01 6.01 -28.37
CA ASP A 297 18.01 5.35 -29.24
C ASP A 297 18.70 4.54 -30.36
N LEU A 298 18.48 3.23 -30.36
CA LEU A 298 19.06 2.26 -31.30
C LEU A 298 18.17 1.97 -32.51
N THR A 299 17.04 2.66 -32.69
CA THR A 299 16.06 2.39 -33.76
C THR A 299 16.68 2.40 -35.16
N HIS A 300 17.71 3.22 -35.38
CA HIS A 300 18.38 3.35 -36.67
C HIS A 300 19.80 2.77 -36.68
N ARG A 301 20.15 1.95 -35.69
CA ARG A 301 21.46 1.29 -35.60
C ARG A 301 21.38 -0.14 -36.12
N PRO A 302 22.40 -0.61 -36.85
CA PRO A 302 22.44 -2.01 -37.26
C PRO A 302 22.64 -2.89 -36.02
N ALA A 303 22.06 -4.10 -36.04
CA ALA A 303 22.03 -4.99 -34.87
C ALA A 303 23.43 -5.43 -34.40
N ASP A 304 24.38 -5.55 -35.32
CA ASP A 304 25.79 -5.85 -35.11
C ASP A 304 26.65 -4.60 -34.81
N GLY A 305 26.04 -3.41 -34.83
CA GLY A 305 26.72 -2.15 -34.62
C GLY A 305 27.11 -1.88 -33.16
N LEU A 306 27.75 -0.73 -32.96
CA LEU A 306 28.07 -0.18 -31.65
C LEU A 306 27.20 1.04 -31.35
N CYS A 307 26.87 1.23 -30.08
CA CYS A 307 26.27 2.46 -29.60
C CYS A 307 27.24 3.63 -29.79
N PRO A 308 26.82 4.74 -30.41
CA PRO A 308 27.73 5.87 -30.68
C PRO A 308 28.19 6.61 -29.42
N GLU A 309 27.45 6.51 -28.31
CA GLU A 309 27.77 7.23 -27.07
C GLU A 309 28.74 6.46 -26.17
N CYS A 310 28.54 5.14 -26.04
CA CYS A 310 29.29 4.33 -25.07
C CYS A 310 30.00 3.12 -25.67
N ALA A 311 29.98 2.98 -27.01
CA ALA A 311 30.58 1.87 -27.76
C ALA A 311 30.10 0.47 -27.34
N MET A 312 28.98 0.35 -26.62
CA MET A 312 28.38 -0.94 -26.28
C MET A 312 27.76 -1.57 -27.53
N SER A 313 27.95 -2.88 -27.73
CA SER A 313 27.29 -3.60 -28.82
C SER A 313 25.77 -3.48 -28.75
N VAL A 314 25.15 -3.20 -29.91
CA VAL A 314 23.70 -3.13 -30.08
C VAL A 314 23.08 -4.50 -29.74
N ASP A 315 23.63 -5.59 -30.28
CA ASP A 315 23.23 -6.97 -29.96
C ASP A 315 23.19 -7.23 -28.45
N THR A 316 24.23 -6.80 -27.72
CA THR A 316 24.27 -6.92 -26.25
C THR A 316 23.15 -6.14 -25.56
N SER A 317 22.77 -4.97 -26.09
CA SER A 317 21.67 -4.15 -25.55
C SER A 317 20.28 -4.68 -25.91
N LEU A 318 20.16 -5.40 -27.03
CA LEU A 318 18.88 -5.89 -27.56
C LEU A 318 18.59 -7.35 -27.22
N THR A 319 19.57 -8.12 -26.76
CA THR A 319 19.37 -9.51 -26.34
C THR A 319 18.76 -9.56 -24.93
N PRO A 320 17.51 -10.04 -24.77
CA PRO A 320 16.90 -10.17 -23.44
C PRO A 320 17.72 -11.07 -22.53
N GLY A 321 17.86 -10.71 -21.25
CA GLY A 321 18.56 -11.54 -20.26
C GLY A 321 20.09 -11.41 -20.26
N ARG A 322 20.72 -10.90 -21.33
CA ARG A 322 22.19 -10.88 -21.45
C ARG A 322 22.86 -9.88 -20.50
N MET A 323 22.39 -8.64 -20.52
CA MET A 323 22.87 -7.56 -19.63
C MET A 323 22.09 -7.52 -18.32
N ARG A 324 20.80 -7.84 -18.39
CA ARG A 324 19.85 -7.82 -17.28
C ARG A 324 19.32 -9.23 -17.06
N PRO A 325 19.99 -10.06 -16.25
CA PRO A 325 19.52 -11.42 -16.00
C PRO A 325 18.15 -11.45 -15.34
N GLY A 326 17.69 -10.36 -14.71
CA GLY A 326 16.46 -10.32 -13.92
C GLY A 326 16.71 -10.62 -12.45
N ALA A 327 15.64 -10.76 -11.68
CA ALA A 327 15.73 -11.15 -10.28
C ALA A 327 15.73 -12.68 -10.17
N ASP A 328 16.51 -13.24 -9.23
CA ASP A 328 16.53 -14.70 -8.98
C ASP A 328 15.11 -15.24 -8.71
N TRP A 329 14.24 -14.46 -8.05
CA TRP A 329 12.83 -14.80 -7.84
C TRP A 329 12.01 -14.98 -9.12
N GLU A 330 12.42 -14.37 -10.24
CA GLU A 330 11.75 -14.51 -11.54
C GLU A 330 12.30 -15.70 -12.35
N ASN A 331 13.54 -16.13 -12.07
CA ASN A 331 14.27 -17.10 -12.88
C ASN A 331 14.45 -18.47 -12.21
N ASP A 332 14.56 -18.53 -10.87
CA ASP A 332 14.84 -19.75 -10.13
C ASP A 332 13.59 -20.65 -10.08
N THR A 333 13.82 -21.96 -10.19
CA THR A 333 12.78 -22.98 -9.98
C THR A 333 12.44 -23.17 -8.49
N ASP A 334 13.41 -22.93 -7.60
CA ASP A 334 13.19 -22.91 -6.15
C ASP A 334 12.76 -21.52 -5.67
N ALA A 335 11.46 -21.39 -5.43
CA ALA A 335 10.85 -20.14 -4.99
C ALA A 335 11.46 -19.61 -3.68
N VAL A 336 11.83 -20.46 -2.72
CA VAL A 336 12.30 -20.01 -1.41
C VAL A 336 13.73 -19.46 -1.53
N ILE A 337 14.60 -20.17 -2.24
CA ILE A 337 15.98 -19.73 -2.49
C ILE A 337 15.97 -18.44 -3.31
N GLY A 338 15.21 -18.39 -4.41
CA GLY A 338 15.10 -17.20 -5.25
C GLY A 338 14.52 -16.00 -4.49
N TRP A 339 13.53 -16.22 -3.62
CA TRP A 339 12.98 -15.19 -2.73
C TRP A 339 14.04 -14.63 -1.79
N SER A 340 14.79 -15.51 -1.12
CA SER A 340 15.83 -15.10 -0.16
C SER A 340 16.97 -14.34 -0.84
N ARG A 341 17.50 -14.86 -1.96
CA ARG A 341 18.58 -14.21 -2.72
C ARG A 341 18.15 -12.85 -3.27
N THR A 342 16.96 -12.76 -3.83
CA THR A 342 16.38 -11.50 -4.32
C THR A 342 16.21 -10.50 -3.19
N SER A 343 15.71 -10.94 -2.02
CA SER A 343 15.56 -10.08 -0.84
C SER A 343 16.90 -9.54 -0.37
N HIS A 344 17.91 -10.40 -0.27
CA HIS A 344 19.26 -10.03 0.12
C HIS A 344 19.92 -9.06 -0.87
N ALA A 345 19.83 -9.34 -2.17
CA ALA A 345 20.37 -8.50 -3.22
C ALA A 345 19.70 -7.13 -3.26
N ALA A 346 18.36 -7.08 -3.19
CA ALA A 346 17.61 -5.84 -3.13
C ALA A 346 17.98 -5.04 -1.88
N LEU A 347 18.07 -5.67 -0.70
CA LEU A 347 18.40 -5.02 0.57
C LEU A 347 19.83 -4.45 0.60
N LEU A 348 20.83 -5.27 0.32
CA LEU A 348 22.24 -4.90 0.55
C LEU A 348 22.92 -4.28 -0.66
N HIS A 349 22.45 -4.60 -1.88
CA HIS A 349 23.07 -4.14 -3.12
C HIS A 349 22.05 -3.53 -4.09
N PRO A 350 21.22 -2.56 -3.66
CA PRO A 350 20.13 -2.04 -4.48
C PRO A 350 20.60 -1.52 -5.84
N ALA A 351 21.75 -0.85 -5.91
CA ALA A 351 22.28 -0.35 -7.18
C ALA A 351 22.58 -1.46 -8.20
N ARG A 352 23.23 -2.55 -7.75
CA ARG A 352 23.54 -3.71 -8.61
C ARG A 352 22.27 -4.48 -8.97
N PHE A 353 21.40 -4.70 -7.99
CA PHE A 353 20.13 -5.39 -8.18
C PHE A 353 19.26 -4.69 -9.23
N TYR A 354 19.01 -3.39 -9.09
CA TYR A 354 18.18 -2.65 -10.05
C TYR A 354 18.84 -2.41 -11.41
N ALA A 355 20.18 -2.47 -11.48
CA ALA A 355 20.88 -2.45 -12.77
C ALA A 355 20.68 -3.78 -13.53
N ALA A 356 20.55 -4.91 -12.83
CA ALA A 356 20.31 -6.23 -13.40
C ALA A 356 18.82 -6.55 -13.60
N LEU A 357 17.91 -5.75 -13.01
CA LEU A 357 16.47 -5.99 -13.05
C LEU A 357 15.89 -5.73 -14.45
N GLN A 358 15.15 -6.71 -14.97
CA GLN A 358 14.27 -6.55 -16.13
C GLN A 358 12.97 -5.89 -15.67
N VAL A 359 12.61 -4.72 -16.18
CA VAL A 359 11.47 -3.94 -15.68
C VAL A 359 10.23 -3.99 -16.56
N ARG A 360 10.38 -4.41 -17.81
CA ARG A 360 9.27 -4.60 -18.76
C ARG A 360 8.67 -6.00 -18.63
N THR A 361 9.35 -6.94 -17.98
CA THR A 361 8.83 -8.29 -17.74
C THR A 361 7.90 -8.38 -16.53
N ASN A 362 6.93 -9.29 -16.62
CA ASN A 362 6.01 -9.79 -15.57
C ASN A 362 5.91 -8.96 -14.25
N PRO A 363 5.14 -7.86 -14.22
CA PRO A 363 4.90 -7.10 -12.99
C PRO A 363 4.16 -7.91 -11.90
N GLU A 364 3.53 -9.03 -12.25
CA GLU A 364 2.87 -9.90 -11.27
C GLU A 364 3.88 -10.67 -10.41
N ALA A 365 5.05 -10.99 -10.95
CA ALA A 365 6.12 -11.65 -10.19
C ALA A 365 6.57 -10.79 -9.00
N ALA A 366 6.80 -9.50 -9.23
CA ALA A 366 7.11 -8.54 -8.16
C ALA A 366 5.94 -8.34 -7.19
N ALA A 367 4.69 -8.40 -7.67
CA ALA A 367 3.52 -8.37 -6.80
C ALA A 367 3.39 -9.63 -5.92
N ARG A 368 3.79 -10.82 -6.43
CA ARG A 368 3.89 -12.06 -5.64
C ARG A 368 5.01 -11.95 -4.61
N PHE A 369 6.19 -11.48 -5.00
CA PHE A 369 7.32 -11.24 -4.11
C PHE A 369 6.93 -10.34 -2.92
N ALA A 370 6.20 -9.26 -3.21
CA ALA A 370 5.66 -8.35 -2.21
C ALA A 370 4.66 -9.02 -1.26
N ARG A 371 3.75 -9.84 -1.78
CA ARG A 371 2.81 -10.61 -0.96
C ARG A 371 3.53 -11.59 -0.03
N CYS A 372 4.55 -12.28 -0.52
CA CYS A 372 5.37 -13.17 0.31
C CYS A 372 6.02 -12.42 1.48
N HIS A 373 6.54 -11.22 1.24
CA HIS A 373 7.09 -10.36 2.30
C HIS A 373 6.06 -9.97 3.35
N TYR A 374 4.86 -9.54 2.95
CA TYR A 374 3.81 -9.18 3.91
C TYR A 374 3.40 -10.36 4.78
N VAL A 375 3.26 -11.55 4.19
CA VAL A 375 2.94 -12.77 4.94
C VAL A 375 4.09 -13.13 5.89
N ALA A 376 5.33 -13.12 5.41
CA ALA A 376 6.50 -13.44 6.23
C ALA A 376 6.69 -12.46 7.40
N LEU A 377 6.51 -11.15 7.17
CA LEU A 377 6.56 -10.12 8.22
C LEU A 377 5.43 -10.28 9.24
N GLY A 378 4.20 -10.55 8.77
CA GLY A 378 3.07 -10.82 9.66
C GLY A 378 3.33 -12.03 10.57
N SER A 379 3.81 -13.13 9.99
CA SER A 379 4.18 -14.35 10.72
C SER A 379 5.32 -14.10 11.71
N ALA A 380 6.39 -13.42 11.28
CA ALA A 380 7.53 -13.10 12.13
C ALA A 380 7.13 -12.19 13.30
N ALA A 381 6.29 -11.18 13.05
CA ALA A 381 5.74 -10.32 14.10
C ALA A 381 4.89 -11.12 15.09
N GLY A 382 4.06 -12.07 14.62
CA GLY A 382 3.27 -12.93 15.49
C GLY A 382 4.11 -13.83 16.39
N VAL A 383 5.14 -14.47 15.84
CA VAL A 383 6.08 -15.31 16.61
C VAL A 383 6.84 -14.46 17.64
N TRP A 384 7.39 -13.32 17.22
CA TRP A 384 8.11 -12.41 18.09
C TRP A 384 7.24 -11.88 19.25
N MET A 385 6.02 -11.43 18.94
CA MET A 385 5.08 -10.95 19.96
C MET A 385 4.68 -12.06 20.93
N THR A 386 4.45 -13.28 20.45
CA THR A 386 4.14 -14.44 21.31
C THR A 386 5.30 -14.73 22.27
N GLY A 387 6.54 -14.71 21.77
CA GLY A 387 7.73 -14.85 22.62
C GLY A 387 7.84 -13.74 23.67
N LEU A 388 7.58 -12.49 23.26
CA LEU A 388 7.59 -11.34 24.17
C LEU A 388 6.48 -11.45 25.24
N MET A 389 5.31 -11.98 24.87
CA MET A 389 4.21 -12.24 25.82
C MET A 389 4.60 -13.28 26.85
N ILE A 390 5.15 -14.42 26.43
CA ILE A 390 5.62 -15.48 27.33
C ILE A 390 6.66 -14.91 28.31
N ALA A 391 7.62 -14.13 27.79
CA ALA A 391 8.62 -13.46 28.61
C ALA A 391 7.99 -12.45 29.59
N SER A 392 7.01 -11.67 29.15
CA SER A 392 6.37 -10.63 29.98
C SER A 392 5.43 -11.19 31.05
N ASN A 393 4.65 -12.22 30.73
CA ASN A 393 3.76 -12.90 31.68
C ASN A 393 4.55 -13.63 32.77
N ALA A 394 5.74 -14.14 32.42
CA ALA A 394 6.67 -14.65 33.42
C ALA A 394 7.16 -13.56 34.40
N MET A 395 7.09 -12.27 34.00
CA MET A 395 7.60 -11.17 34.79
C MET A 395 6.53 -10.48 35.64
N GLN A 396 5.35 -10.16 35.11
CA GLN A 396 4.30 -9.40 35.83
C GLN A 396 2.94 -9.70 35.23
N GLY A 397 1.92 -10.00 36.04
CA GLY A 397 0.54 -10.39 35.63
C GLY A 397 -0.28 -9.31 34.91
N ALA A 398 0.34 -8.56 34.00
CA ALA A 398 -0.28 -7.54 33.16
C ALA A 398 -0.87 -8.17 31.89
N GLY A 399 -2.06 -7.70 31.51
CA GLY A 399 -2.89 -8.31 30.47
C GLY A 399 -2.25 -8.41 29.09
N CYS A 400 -2.54 -9.53 28.44
CA CYS A 400 -2.13 -9.96 27.09
C CYS A 400 -2.62 -9.08 25.92
N PHE A 401 -3.26 -7.93 26.17
CA PHE A 401 -4.00 -7.14 25.18
C PHE A 401 -3.14 -6.30 24.25
N LEU A 402 -2.21 -5.52 24.82
CA LEU A 402 -1.33 -4.64 24.04
C LEU A 402 -0.49 -5.43 23.02
N PRO A 403 0.07 -6.60 23.37
CA PRO A 403 0.77 -7.45 22.42
C PRO A 403 -0.07 -7.94 21.24
N CYS A 404 -1.29 -8.43 21.51
CA CYS A 404 -2.20 -8.90 20.47
C CYS A 404 -2.53 -7.78 19.46
N MET A 405 -2.70 -6.54 19.94
CA MET A 405 -2.94 -5.39 19.06
C MET A 405 -1.76 -5.10 18.14
N MET A 406 -0.54 -5.17 18.67
CA MET A 406 0.67 -4.91 17.89
C MET A 406 0.91 -5.96 16.81
N MET A 407 0.53 -7.23 17.03
CA MET A 407 0.64 -8.30 16.03
C MET A 407 -0.09 -7.98 14.72
N PHE A 408 -1.25 -7.32 14.80
CA PHE A 408 -2.05 -6.97 13.62
C PHE A 408 -1.78 -5.56 13.11
N LEU A 409 -1.49 -4.61 14.01
CA LEU A 409 -1.26 -3.22 13.65
C LEU A 409 0.12 -3.02 13.01
N ALA A 410 1.16 -3.74 13.47
CA ALA A 410 2.50 -3.63 12.90
C ALA A 410 2.58 -3.93 11.39
N PRO A 411 2.06 -5.06 10.87
CA PRO A 411 2.10 -5.32 9.42
C PRO A 411 1.25 -4.32 8.63
N LEU A 412 0.14 -3.84 9.21
CA LEU A 412 -0.69 -2.80 8.59
C LEU A 412 0.06 -1.45 8.51
N CYS A 413 0.73 -1.04 9.58
CA CYS A 413 1.58 0.15 9.60
C CYS A 413 2.75 0.02 8.63
N GLY A 414 3.42 -1.14 8.59
CA GLY A 414 4.48 -1.42 7.61
C GLY A 414 3.98 -1.29 6.17
N TRP A 415 2.83 -1.91 5.86
CA TRP A 415 2.18 -1.77 4.56
C TRP A 415 1.88 -0.29 4.24
N LEU A 416 1.32 0.45 5.20
CA LEU A 416 0.94 1.85 5.01
C LEU A 416 2.17 2.73 4.75
N VAL A 417 3.22 2.60 5.56
CA VAL A 417 4.48 3.34 5.40
C VAL A 417 5.07 3.05 4.01
N GLN A 418 5.13 1.79 3.61
CA GLN A 418 5.60 1.44 2.27
C GLN A 418 4.79 2.14 1.18
N ARG A 419 3.47 2.12 1.28
CA ARG A 419 2.58 2.70 0.27
C ARG A 419 2.74 4.21 0.21
N ILE A 420 2.90 4.88 1.35
CA ILE A 420 3.15 6.33 1.41
C ILE A 420 4.48 6.65 0.73
N VAL A 421 5.57 6.00 1.13
CA VAL A 421 6.91 6.23 0.55
C VAL A 421 6.90 5.93 -0.95
N GLY A 422 6.28 4.82 -1.36
CA GLY A 422 6.12 4.46 -2.76
C GLY A 422 5.31 5.50 -3.55
N ALA A 423 4.18 5.97 -3.02
CA ALA A 423 3.36 6.99 -3.68
C ALA A 423 4.09 8.32 -3.82
N ILE A 424 4.90 8.73 -2.83
CA ILE A 424 5.79 9.89 -2.93
C ILE A 424 6.81 9.69 -4.07
N ALA A 425 7.49 8.53 -4.09
CA ALA A 425 8.48 8.22 -5.12
C ALA A 425 7.88 8.20 -6.53
N ALA A 426 6.72 7.56 -6.72
CA ALA A 426 6.02 7.56 -8.00
C ALA A 426 5.55 8.96 -8.42
N SER A 427 5.01 9.75 -7.49
CA SER A 427 4.62 11.12 -7.78
C SER A 427 5.82 11.94 -8.26
N TRP A 428 6.99 11.74 -7.63
CA TRP A 428 8.23 12.37 -8.06
C TRP A 428 8.71 11.90 -9.44
N TRP A 429 8.65 10.60 -9.73
CA TRP A 429 9.03 10.07 -11.05
C TRP A 429 8.13 10.55 -12.18
N VAL A 430 6.83 10.57 -11.94
CA VAL A 430 5.82 11.03 -12.90
C VAL A 430 5.99 12.52 -13.19
N THR A 431 6.12 13.34 -12.15
CA THR A 431 6.30 14.80 -12.31
C THR A 431 7.60 15.17 -13.01
N ARG A 432 8.65 14.36 -12.87
CA ARG A 432 9.93 14.58 -13.56
C ARG A 432 10.10 13.82 -14.87
N GLY A 433 9.12 13.01 -15.29
CA GLY A 433 9.27 12.12 -16.44
C GLY A 433 10.49 11.19 -16.34
N THR A 434 10.84 10.77 -15.12
CA THR A 434 12.05 9.96 -14.88
C THR A 434 11.90 8.54 -15.41
N LEU A 435 10.68 8.01 -15.39
CA LEU A 435 10.34 6.69 -15.92
C LEU A 435 9.43 6.87 -17.14
N PRO A 436 9.76 6.26 -18.30
CA PRO A 436 8.89 6.24 -19.47
C PRO A 436 7.54 5.58 -19.20
N ASP A 437 7.54 4.58 -18.30
CA ASP A 437 6.38 3.77 -17.97
C ASP A 437 6.27 3.57 -16.45
N VAL A 438 5.09 3.86 -15.90
CA VAL A 438 4.83 3.77 -14.46
C VAL A 438 4.62 2.32 -14.00
N ARG A 439 4.44 1.37 -14.92
CA ARG A 439 4.49 -0.07 -14.59
C ARG A 439 5.84 -0.45 -13.97
N TRP A 440 6.93 0.18 -14.43
CA TRP A 440 8.27 -0.02 -13.86
C TRP A 440 8.32 0.44 -12.40
N ALA A 441 7.64 1.55 -12.09
CA ALA A 441 7.50 2.03 -10.71
C ALA A 441 6.84 0.98 -9.81
N THR A 442 5.74 0.37 -10.28
CA THR A 442 5.04 -0.68 -9.52
C THR A 442 5.93 -1.91 -9.31
N LYS A 443 6.71 -2.31 -10.32
CA LYS A 443 7.65 -3.45 -10.21
C LYS A 443 8.75 -3.16 -9.19
N ILE A 444 9.38 -1.98 -9.26
CA ILE A 444 10.39 -1.51 -8.28
C ILE A 444 9.79 -1.49 -6.87
N MET A 445 8.60 -0.93 -6.68
CA MET A 445 7.92 -0.91 -5.37
C MET A 445 7.64 -2.31 -4.83
N GLY A 446 7.39 -3.28 -5.71
CA GLY A 446 7.23 -4.68 -5.35
C GLY A 446 8.51 -5.23 -4.72
N TYR A 447 9.67 -5.02 -5.34
CA TYR A 447 10.96 -5.47 -4.80
C TYR A 447 11.44 -4.69 -3.58
N GLU A 448 11.13 -3.39 -3.50
CA GLU A 448 11.42 -2.58 -2.31
C GLU A 448 10.66 -3.05 -1.05
N THR A 449 9.66 -3.95 -1.16
CA THR A 449 9.07 -4.60 0.04
C THR A 449 10.09 -5.26 0.95
N ALA A 450 11.22 -5.74 0.41
CA ALA A 450 12.27 -6.35 1.22
C ALA A 450 12.80 -5.39 2.30
N TYR A 451 12.81 -4.07 2.02
CA TYR A 451 13.26 -3.05 2.96
C TYR A 451 12.37 -2.90 4.21
N LEU A 452 11.15 -3.46 4.20
CA LEU A 452 10.30 -3.52 5.39
C LEU A 452 10.91 -4.34 6.54
N TRP A 453 11.81 -5.29 6.25
CA TRP A 453 12.50 -6.03 7.31
C TRP A 453 13.36 -5.12 8.19
N THR A 454 13.98 -4.08 7.62
CA THR A 454 14.75 -3.08 8.38
C THR A 454 13.86 -2.32 9.35
N TYR A 455 12.65 -1.92 8.92
CA TYR A 455 11.65 -1.30 9.79
C TYR A 455 11.15 -2.24 10.87
N GLY A 456 10.80 -3.47 10.48
CA GLY A 456 10.31 -4.50 11.39
C GLY A 456 11.32 -4.77 12.49
N LEU A 457 12.59 -4.96 12.13
CA LEU A 457 13.68 -5.23 13.07
C LEU A 457 13.91 -4.07 14.04
N TYR A 458 13.97 -2.83 13.54
CA TYR A 458 14.13 -1.65 14.40
C TYR A 458 12.99 -1.52 15.40
N ASN A 459 11.73 -1.59 14.93
CA ASN A 459 10.57 -1.45 15.80
C ASN A 459 10.44 -2.63 16.78
N ALA A 460 10.77 -3.85 16.35
CA ALA A 460 10.79 -5.02 17.21
C ALA A 460 11.85 -4.90 18.31
N ALA A 461 13.07 -4.44 17.97
CA ALA A 461 14.14 -4.22 18.94
C ALA A 461 13.75 -3.12 19.95
N PHE A 462 13.22 -1.99 19.47
CA PHE A 462 12.77 -0.89 20.31
C PHE A 462 11.66 -1.31 21.27
N LEU A 463 10.61 -1.96 20.78
CA LEU A 463 9.50 -2.45 21.59
C LEU A 463 9.93 -3.55 22.57
N SER A 464 10.81 -4.45 22.15
CA SER A 464 11.39 -5.48 23.04
C SER A 464 12.14 -4.84 24.19
N ALA A 465 12.96 -3.82 23.91
CA ALA A 465 13.68 -3.08 24.95
C ALA A 465 12.71 -2.39 25.93
N MET A 466 11.62 -1.79 25.43
CA MET A 466 10.60 -1.19 26.30
C MET A 466 9.92 -2.22 27.21
N VAL A 467 9.49 -3.36 26.66
CA VAL A 467 8.75 -4.39 27.40
C VAL A 467 9.65 -5.13 28.38
N LEU A 468 10.82 -5.61 27.94
CA LEU A 468 11.72 -6.43 28.77
C LEU A 468 12.30 -5.67 29.94
N THR A 469 12.45 -4.35 29.82
CA THR A 469 13.00 -3.52 30.89
C THR A 469 11.92 -2.95 31.81
N ASN A 470 10.65 -3.31 31.59
CA ASN A 470 9.48 -2.72 32.25
C ASN A 470 9.49 -1.17 32.20
N GLY A 471 9.96 -0.65 31.08
CA GLY A 471 10.24 0.77 30.89
C GLY A 471 11.24 1.38 31.88
N LYS A 472 11.99 0.59 32.66
CA LYS A 472 13.03 1.11 33.58
C LYS A 472 14.25 1.60 32.81
N PHE A 473 14.74 0.82 31.84
CA PHE A 473 15.80 1.28 30.94
C PHE A 473 15.35 2.53 30.20
N PHE A 474 14.11 2.49 29.70
CA PHE A 474 13.53 3.59 28.99
C PHE A 474 13.44 4.85 29.89
N ARG A 475 12.87 4.74 31.09
CA ARG A 475 12.83 5.82 32.10
C ARG A 475 14.22 6.29 32.52
N ALA A 476 15.19 5.41 32.67
CA ALA A 476 16.56 5.77 33.04
C ALA A 476 17.29 6.50 31.90
N TRP A 477 17.04 6.12 30.66
CA TRP A 477 17.56 6.77 29.47
C TRP A 477 16.87 8.11 29.20
N THR A 478 15.56 8.19 29.40
CA THR A 478 14.79 9.41 29.16
C THR A 478 14.86 10.40 30.32
N ASN A 479 14.93 9.99 31.59
CA ASN A 479 14.94 10.92 32.75
C ASN A 479 15.93 12.09 32.64
N PRO A 480 17.23 11.87 32.32
CA PRO A 480 18.19 12.98 32.22
C PRO A 480 17.98 13.87 30.98
N ILE A 481 17.14 13.44 30.03
CA ILE A 481 16.87 14.15 28.76
C ILE A 481 15.44 14.73 28.74
N LEU A 482 14.51 14.20 29.55
CA LEU A 482 13.09 14.56 29.65
C LEU A 482 12.87 16.01 30.12
N GLU A 483 13.84 16.59 30.84
CA GLU A 483 13.84 18.02 31.17
C GLU A 483 13.99 18.92 29.92
N ARG A 484 14.36 18.35 28.77
CA ARG A 484 14.49 19.05 27.48
C ARG A 484 13.48 18.49 26.50
N ALA A 485 12.28 19.05 26.49
CA ALA A 485 11.33 18.80 25.41
C ALA A 485 11.94 19.26 24.08
N LEU A 486 12.36 18.33 23.23
CA LEU A 486 12.84 18.66 21.89
C LEU A 486 11.63 19.08 21.06
N LEU A 487 11.49 20.38 20.79
CA LEU A 487 10.37 20.95 20.03
C LEU A 487 8.99 20.71 20.67
N GLY A 488 8.92 20.57 22.00
CA GLY A 488 7.65 20.34 22.71
C GLY A 488 7.07 18.93 22.58
N MET A 489 7.78 18.00 21.92
CA MET A 489 7.37 16.60 21.82
C MET A 489 7.96 15.79 22.99
N PRO A 490 7.18 14.89 23.63
CA PRO A 490 7.72 13.92 24.57
C PRO A 490 8.83 13.10 23.90
N LEU A 491 9.97 12.93 24.58
CA LEU A 491 11.14 12.28 24.01
C LEU A 491 10.84 10.82 23.61
N GLU A 492 9.84 10.22 24.23
CA GLU A 492 9.31 8.91 23.90
C GLU A 492 8.76 8.84 22.49
N MET A 493 7.98 9.86 22.12
CA MET A 493 7.47 9.98 20.77
C MET A 493 8.62 10.30 19.81
N ALA A 494 9.57 11.16 20.19
CA ALA A 494 10.73 11.48 19.37
C ALA A 494 11.60 10.23 19.06
N ALA A 495 11.81 9.35 20.04
CA ALA A 495 12.60 8.13 19.91
C ALA A 495 11.95 7.12 18.94
N VAL A 496 10.63 7.14 18.79
CA VAL A 496 9.91 6.33 17.80
C VAL A 496 9.85 7.04 16.45
N VAL A 497 9.50 8.33 16.44
CA VAL A 497 9.20 9.08 15.22
C VAL A 497 10.47 9.36 14.42
N TYR A 498 11.56 9.81 15.04
CA TYR A 498 12.75 10.22 14.28
C TYR A 498 13.45 9.06 13.57
N PRO A 499 13.70 7.89 14.19
CA PRO A 499 14.33 6.79 13.48
C PRO A 499 13.43 6.23 12.38
N ASN A 500 12.10 6.14 12.58
CA ASN A 500 11.18 5.75 11.51
C ASN A 500 11.15 6.79 10.37
N ALA A 501 11.25 8.08 10.67
CA ALA A 501 11.38 9.12 9.65
C ALA A 501 12.71 8.99 8.88
N LEU A 502 13.83 8.74 9.58
CA LEU A 502 15.14 8.52 8.96
C LEU A 502 15.14 7.27 8.05
N LEU A 503 14.55 6.16 8.50
CA LEU A 503 14.36 4.97 7.69
C LEU A 503 13.52 5.27 6.43
N SER A 504 12.55 6.19 6.53
CA SER A 504 11.70 6.61 5.40
C SER A 504 12.49 7.45 4.39
N LEU A 505 13.35 8.34 4.87
CA LEU A 505 14.26 9.11 4.02
C LEU A 505 15.28 8.19 3.33
N LEU A 506 15.83 7.22 4.05
CA LEU A 506 16.72 6.22 3.47
C LEU A 506 16.00 5.39 2.40
N TRP A 507 14.72 5.09 2.60
CA TRP A 507 13.90 4.41 1.61
C TRP A 507 13.67 5.25 0.34
N LEU A 508 13.36 6.54 0.49
CA LEU A 508 13.25 7.48 -0.66
C LEU A 508 14.58 7.58 -1.42
N TRP A 509 15.71 7.58 -0.71
CA TRP A 509 17.03 7.55 -1.34
C TRP A 509 17.28 6.26 -2.14
N ARG A 510 16.83 5.11 -1.62
CA ARG A 510 16.88 3.83 -2.36
C ARG A 510 16.03 3.87 -3.63
N TYR A 511 14.84 4.48 -3.60
CA TYR A 511 14.04 4.70 -4.80
C TYR A 511 14.77 5.57 -5.84
N ARG A 512 15.54 6.57 -5.41
CA ARG A 512 16.40 7.35 -6.33
C ARG A 512 17.50 6.49 -6.96
N ILE A 513 18.09 5.55 -6.22
CA ILE A 513 19.05 4.59 -6.77
C ILE A 513 18.37 3.70 -7.83
N ALA A 514 17.22 3.13 -7.50
CA ALA A 514 16.45 2.27 -8.39
C ALA A 514 16.09 2.99 -9.70
N ALA A 515 15.56 4.21 -9.61
CA ALA A 515 15.18 5.00 -10.77
C ALA A 515 16.36 5.31 -11.70
N ARG A 516 17.55 5.59 -11.14
CA ARG A 516 18.77 5.81 -11.92
C ARG A 516 19.23 4.55 -12.65
N ALA A 517 19.14 3.39 -11.99
CA ALA A 517 19.58 2.12 -12.55
C ALA A 517 18.63 1.57 -13.64
N VAL A 518 17.34 1.91 -13.54
CA VAL A 518 16.29 1.38 -14.43
C VAL A 518 15.98 2.31 -15.62
N ARG A 519 16.37 3.59 -15.57
CA ARG A 519 15.97 4.60 -16.57
C ARG A 519 16.19 4.16 -18.03
N TRP A 520 17.24 3.38 -18.28
CA TRP A 520 17.67 2.97 -19.62
C TRP A 520 17.35 1.50 -19.95
N SER A 521 16.45 0.84 -19.21
CA SER A 521 16.14 -0.58 -19.41
C SER A 521 15.32 -0.83 -20.69
N ASN A 522 15.79 -1.76 -21.52
CA ASN A 522 15.04 -2.26 -22.67
C ASN A 522 14.07 -3.39 -22.35
N PHE A 523 14.33 -4.11 -21.26
CA PHE A 523 13.61 -5.32 -20.87
C PHE A 523 13.24 -5.27 -19.40
#